data_AF-A0A7C4YJV7-F1
#
_entry.id   AF-A0A7C4YJV7-F1
#
_cell.length_a   1.000
_cell.length_b   1.000
_cell.length_c   1.000
_cell.angle_alpha   90.00
_cell.angle_beta   90.00
_cell.angle_gamma   90.00
#
_symmetry.space_group_name_H-M   'P 1'
#
loop_
_entity.id
_entity.type
_entity.pdbx_description
1 polymer ?
#
loop_
_entity_poly.entity_id
_entity_poly.type
_entity_poly.pdbx_seq_one_letter_code
_entity_poly.pdbx_strand_id
1 'polypeptide(L)'
;MPLENYFIHCYAHDCAREAIYKIASLWSDGVTSELKTYSLCCETCLADQFRVSLEKQAKCRTAPGETLESPHIYRLRHGQRDRQLKRQIDLEEKLLAARS
;
A
#
# COMPACT_ATOMS: atom_id res chain seq x y z
N MET A 1 11.96 -16.74 -17.15
CA MET A 1 10.60 -16.91 -17.72
C MET A 1 9.65 -16.07 -16.88
N PRO A 2 8.89 -15.12 -17.46
CA PRO A 2 7.82 -14.47 -16.71
C PRO A 2 6.70 -15.49 -16.49
N LEU A 3 6.24 -15.64 -15.25
CA LEU A 3 5.08 -16.47 -14.91
C LEU A 3 3.81 -15.78 -15.42
N GLU A 4 3.23 -16.27 -16.51
CA GLU A 4 2.17 -15.62 -17.27
C GLU A 4 0.83 -15.44 -16.53
N ASN A 5 0.64 -16.03 -15.33
CA ASN A 5 -0.62 -15.97 -14.59
C ASN A 5 -0.44 -15.91 -13.06
N TYR A 6 0.55 -15.17 -12.56
CA TYR A 6 0.66 -14.92 -11.12
C TYR A 6 -0.11 -13.65 -10.75
N PHE A 7 -1.32 -13.82 -10.23
CA PHE A 7 -2.09 -12.76 -9.57
C PHE A 7 -1.87 -12.85 -8.06
N ILE A 8 -1.75 -11.69 -7.44
CA ILE A 8 -1.65 -11.60 -5.98
C ILE A 8 -3.06 -11.49 -5.42
N HIS A 9 -3.38 -12.28 -4.42
CA HIS A 9 -4.68 -12.20 -3.76
C HIS A 9 -4.73 -11.08 -2.73
N CYS A 10 -5.93 -10.59 -2.46
CA CYS A 10 -6.19 -9.63 -1.40
C CYS A 10 -5.77 -10.18 -0.03
N TYR A 11 -5.11 -9.36 0.77
CA TYR A 11 -4.62 -9.73 2.11
C TYR A 11 -5.70 -9.61 3.19
N ALA A 12 -6.90 -9.13 2.83
CA ALA A 12 -8.03 -9.13 3.76
C ALA A 12 -8.45 -10.57 4.09
N HIS A 13 -8.83 -10.79 5.35
CA HIS A 13 -9.31 -12.08 5.82
C HIS A 13 -10.51 -12.55 4.97
N ASP A 14 -10.50 -13.83 4.57
CA ASP A 14 -11.50 -14.47 3.70
C ASP A 14 -11.75 -13.80 2.34
N CYS A 15 -10.80 -13.02 1.82
CA CYS A 15 -10.93 -12.38 0.51
C CYS A 15 -10.04 -13.04 -0.55
N ALA A 16 -10.64 -13.87 -1.40
CA ALA A 16 -9.95 -14.51 -2.52
C ALA A 16 -9.88 -13.66 -3.81
N ARG A 17 -10.25 -12.38 -3.75
CA ARG A 17 -10.24 -11.48 -4.93
C ARG A 17 -8.81 -11.08 -5.29
N GLU A 18 -8.60 -10.76 -6.56
CA GLU A 18 -7.32 -10.21 -7.03
C GLU A 18 -7.02 -8.87 -6.35
N ALA A 19 -5.79 -8.73 -5.87
CA ALA A 19 -5.25 -7.47 -5.37
C ALA A 19 -4.88 -6.57 -6.55
N ILE A 20 -5.60 -5.46 -6.67
CA ILE A 20 -5.37 -4.45 -7.71
C ILE A 20 -4.76 -3.16 -7.14
N TYR A 21 -4.65 -3.07 -5.81
CA TYR A 21 -4.04 -1.97 -5.08
C TYR A 21 -2.98 -2.47 -4.12
N LYS A 22 -1.92 -1.68 -3.97
CA LYS A 22 -0.88 -1.81 -2.96
C LYS A 22 -0.93 -0.59 -2.07
N ILE A 23 -0.96 -0.81 -0.75
CA ILE A 23 -0.87 0.24 0.24
C ILE A 23 0.53 0.19 0.84
N ALA A 24 1.28 1.28 0.70
CA ALA A 24 2.67 1.32 1.15
C ALA A 24 3.10 2.74 1.57
N SER A 25 4.08 2.83 2.45
CA SER A 25 4.72 4.09 2.83
C SER A 25 6.14 4.14 2.32
N LEU A 26 6.63 5.33 1.98
CA LEU A 26 8.06 5.54 1.82
C LEU A 26 8.72 5.56 3.20
N TRP A 27 9.73 4.72 3.39
CA TRP A 27 10.61 4.74 4.56
C TRP A 27 12.04 5.05 4.10
N SER A 28 12.79 5.77 4.93
CA SER A 28 14.22 6.01 4.70
C SER A 28 14.97 6.16 6.02
N ASP A 29 16.18 5.63 6.09
CA ASP A 29 17.14 5.82 7.18
C ASP A 29 18.18 6.93 6.90
N GLY A 30 17.95 7.73 5.84
CA GLY A 30 18.87 8.77 5.39
C GLY A 30 19.98 8.26 4.44
N VAL A 31 20.15 6.94 4.30
CA VAL A 31 21.10 6.33 3.36
C VAL A 31 20.37 5.57 2.26
N THR A 32 19.33 4.85 2.63
CA THR A 32 18.49 4.03 1.76
C THR A 32 17.03 4.46 1.86
N SER A 33 16.26 4.15 0.82
CA SER A 33 14.83 4.39 0.79
C SER A 33 14.10 3.18 0.25
N GLU A 34 13.06 2.74 0.95
CA GLU A 34 12.26 1.58 0.58
C GLU A 34 10.76 1.89 0.66
N LEU A 35 9.99 1.26 -0.22
CA LEU A 35 8.53 1.31 -0.19
C LEU A 35 7.99 0.20 0.72
N LYS A 36 7.79 0.52 2.00
CA LYS A 36 7.30 -0.42 3.01
C LYS A 36 5.83 -0.77 2.77
N THR A 37 5.59 -2.02 2.38
CA THR A 37 4.24 -2.51 2.04
C THR A 37 3.45 -2.87 3.30
N TYR A 38 2.23 -2.34 3.44
CA TYR A 38 1.32 -2.66 4.54
C TYR A 38 0.25 -3.68 4.15
N SER A 39 -0.28 -3.59 2.93
CA SER A 39 -1.32 -4.49 2.43
C SER A 39 -1.41 -4.48 0.91
N LEU A 40 -1.81 -5.60 0.33
CA LEU A 40 -2.23 -5.73 -1.07
C LEU A 40 -3.72 -6.07 -1.06
N CYS A 41 -4.55 -5.32 -1.78
CA CYS A 41 -5.99 -5.45 -1.64
C CYS A 41 -6.77 -5.24 -2.94
N CYS A 42 -7.96 -5.83 -2.98
CA CYS A 42 -8.94 -5.58 -4.02
C CYS A 42 -9.65 -4.24 -3.77
N GLU A 43 -10.42 -3.76 -4.74
CA GLU A 43 -11.18 -2.51 -4.63
C GLU A 43 -12.15 -2.47 -3.44
N THR A 44 -12.83 -3.58 -3.17
CA THR A 44 -13.85 -3.65 -2.12
C THR A 44 -13.24 -3.59 -0.72
N CYS A 45 -12.06 -4.17 -0.54
CA CYS A 45 -11.37 -4.17 0.76
C CYS A 45 -10.47 -2.94 0.95
N LEU A 46 -10.35 -2.06 -0.06
CA LEU A 46 -9.39 -0.97 -0.08
C LEU A 46 -9.57 -0.02 1.12
N ALA A 47 -10.80 0.40 1.39
CA ALA A 47 -11.09 1.36 2.47
C ALA A 47 -10.64 0.83 3.84
N ASP A 48 -11.03 -0.41 4.17
CA ASP A 48 -10.67 -1.04 5.44
C ASP A 48 -9.17 -1.31 5.54
N GLN A 49 -8.55 -1.82 4.48
CA GLN A 49 -7.11 -2.10 4.46
C GLN A 49 -6.30 -0.81 4.55
N PHE A 50 -6.77 0.28 3.94
CA PHE A 50 -6.13 1.58 4.03
C PHE A 50 -6.21 2.15 5.45
N ARG A 51 -7.38 2.08 6.09
CA ARG A 51 -7.55 2.45 7.51
C ARG A 51 -6.62 1.64 8.42
N VAL A 52 -6.60 0.33 8.29
CA VAL A 52 -5.72 -0.55 9.08
C VAL A 52 -4.23 -0.24 8.83
N SER A 53 -3.87 0.10 7.59
CA SER A 53 -2.49 0.49 7.26
C SER A 53 -2.08 1.80 7.93
N LEU A 54 -2.97 2.79 7.95
CA LEU A 54 -2.76 4.06 8.67
C LEU A 54 -2.57 3.81 10.18
N GLU A 55 -3.41 2.96 10.77
CA GLU A 55 -3.29 2.58 12.19
C GLU A 55 -1.98 1.84 12.49
N LYS A 56 -1.53 0.95 11.59
CA LYS A 56 -0.24 0.24 11.71
C LYS A 56 0.94 1.19 11.59
N GLN A 57 0.90 2.13 10.65
CA GLN A 57 1.95 3.13 10.48
C GLN A 57 2.03 4.05 11.70
N ALA A 58 0.90 4.52 12.23
CA ALA A 58 0.87 5.38 13.40
C ALA A 58 1.45 4.72 14.68
N LYS A 59 1.44 3.38 14.74
CA LYS A 59 2.06 2.60 15.84
C LYS A 59 3.54 2.33 15.62
N CYS A 60 4.07 2.51 14.41
CA CYS A 60 5.48 2.31 14.12
C CYS A 60 6.29 3.47 14.68
N ARG A 61 7.29 3.17 15.52
CA ARG A 61 8.28 4.14 15.98
C ARG A 61 9.48 4.09 15.04
N THR A 62 9.89 5.23 14.51
CA THR A 62 11.12 5.38 13.73
C THR A 62 12.30 5.54 14.67
N ALA A 63 13.46 5.04 14.28
CA ALA A 63 14.72 5.35 14.98
C ALA A 63 15.15 6.80 14.68
N PRO A 64 16.05 7.40 15.48
CA PRO A 64 16.61 8.71 15.17
C PRO A 64 17.25 8.71 13.78
N GLY A 65 16.89 9.69 12.94
CA GLY A 65 17.36 9.81 11.57
C GLY A 65 16.50 9.05 10.54
N GLU A 66 15.58 8.19 10.98
CA GLU A 66 14.62 7.54 10.08
C GLU A 66 13.38 8.39 9.84
N THR A 67 12.87 8.30 8.62
CA THR A 67 11.60 8.89 8.18
C THR A 67 10.66 7.78 7.73
N LEU A 68 9.37 7.93 8.05
CA LEU A 68 8.32 7.03 7.61
C LEU A 68 7.10 7.85 7.23
N GLU A 69 6.82 7.94 5.93
CA GLU A 69 5.69 8.68 5.41
C GLU A 69 4.35 8.00 5.73
N SER A 70 3.27 8.76 5.54
CA SER A 70 1.92 8.20 5.59
C SER A 70 1.75 7.13 4.48
N PRO A 71 0.96 6.07 4.73
CA PRO A 71 0.63 5.12 3.69
C PRO A 71 -0.09 5.78 2.51
N HIS A 72 0.31 5.38 1.31
CA HIS A 72 -0.25 5.80 0.03
C HIS A 72 -0.82 4.61 -0.73
N ILE A 73 -1.73 4.88 -1.66
CA ILE A 73 -2.42 3.87 -2.47
C ILE A 73 -1.81 3.85 -3.86
N TYR A 74 -1.36 2.69 -4.27
CA TYR A 74 -0.72 2.45 -5.56
C TYR A 74 -1.53 1.45 -6.36
N ARG A 75 -1.77 1.73 -7.64
CA ARG A 75 -2.44 0.76 -8.52
C ARG A 75 -1.45 -0.30 -8.98
N LEU A 76 -1.76 -1.57 -8.70
CA LEU A 76 -1.01 -2.71 -9.22
C LEU A 76 -1.35 -2.94 -10.69
N ARG A 77 -0.31 -3.28 -11.44
CA ARG A 77 -0.37 -3.68 -12.84
C ARG A 77 0.56 -4.86 -13.03
N HIS A 78 0.08 -5.88 -13.73
CA HIS A 78 0.88 -7.06 -14.01
C HIS A 78 2.19 -6.67 -14.72
N GLY A 79 3.30 -7.28 -14.30
CA GLY A 79 4.64 -7.01 -14.85
C GLY A 79 5.28 -5.68 -14.48
N GLN A 80 4.61 -4.81 -13.70
CA GLN A 80 5.20 -3.55 -13.23
C GLN A 80 5.93 -3.73 -11.90
N ARG A 81 7.11 -3.10 -11.80
CA ARG A 81 7.87 -3.04 -10.54
C ARG A 81 7.35 -1.93 -9.64
N ASP A 82 7.65 -2.01 -8.35
CA ASP A 82 7.27 -1.02 -7.34
C ASP A 82 7.57 0.43 -7.73
N ARG A 83 8.74 0.68 -8.33
CA ARG A 83 9.16 2.02 -8.78
C ARG A 83 8.31 2.59 -9.92
N GLN A 84 7.50 1.77 -10.59
CA GLN A 84 6.65 2.15 -11.71
C GLN A 84 5.17 2.27 -11.28
N LEU A 85 4.85 2.00 -10.01
CA LEU A 85 3.48 2.04 -9.54
C LEU A 85 2.94 3.46 -9.51
N LYS A 86 1.74 3.64 -10.05
CA LYS A 86 1.05 4.93 -10.06
C LYS A 86 0.28 5.13 -8.76
N ARG A 87 0.68 6.15 -7.99
CA ARG A 87 -0.08 6.62 -6.82
C ARG A 87 -1.47 7.11 -7.23
N GLN A 88 -2.48 6.79 -6.42
CA GLN A 88 -3.88 7.10 -6.66
C GLN A 88 -4.35 8.18 -5.68
N ILE A 89 -3.88 9.41 -5.88
CA ILE A 89 -4.12 10.55 -4.96
C ILE A 89 -5.62 10.81 -4.78
N ASP A 90 -6.41 10.81 -5.86
CA ASP A 90 -7.86 11.01 -5.79
C ASP A 90 -8.58 9.98 -4.90
N LEU A 91 -8.08 8.75 -4.87
CA LEU A 91 -8.61 7.68 -4.02
C LEU A 91 -8.22 7.88 -2.56
N GLU A 92 -6.98 8.32 -2.32
CA GLU A 92 -6.51 8.66 -0.97
C GLU A 92 -7.34 9.78 -0.37
N GLU A 93 -7.53 10.88 -1.11
CA GLU A 93 -8.31 12.03 -0.66
C GLU A 93 -9.76 11.65 -0.35
N LYS A 94 -10.41 10.87 -1.23
CA LYS A 94 -11.76 10.37 -0.99
C LYS A 94 -11.87 9.54 0.28
N LEU A 95 -10.93 8.63 0.51
CA LEU A 95 -10.95 7.74 1.68
C LEU A 95 -10.57 8.46 2.98
N LEU A 96 -9.73 9.50 2.91
CA LEU A 96 -9.42 10.36 4.05
C LEU A 96 -10.59 11.28 4.38
N ALA A 97 -11.27 11.85 3.37
CA ALA A 97 -12.46 12.68 3.56
C ALA A 97 -13.63 11.89 4.16
N ALA A 98 -13.83 10.63 3.74
CA ALA A 98 -14.87 9.76 4.27
C ALA A 98 -14.66 9.34 5.75
N ARG A 99 -13.51 9.68 6.33
CA ARG A 99 -13.16 9.40 7.74
C ARG A 99 -13.42 10.58 8.69
N SER A 100 -13.74 11.76 8.15
CA SER A 100 -14.02 12.99 8.90
C SER A 100 -15.51 13.14 9.18
#